data_AF-A0A3C0Z8Z1-F1
#
_entry.id   AF-A0A3C0Z8Z1-F1
#
_cell.length_a   1.000
_cell.length_b   1.000
_cell.length_c   1.000
_cell.angle_alpha   90.00
_cell.angle_beta   90.00
_cell.angle_gamma   90.00
#
_symmetry.space_group_name_H-M   'P 1'
#
loop_
_entity.id
_entity.type
_entity.pdbx_description
1 polymer ?
#
loop_
_entity_poly.entity_id
_entity_poly.type
_entity_poly.pdbx_seq_one_letter_code
_entity_poly.pdbx_strand_id
1 'polypeptide(L)'
;VPLKSFQGYYQLPNKVAFIAFEEQDNNLYATQLWDQKKRYQLVRKDDTHFESKNEGYAIEFLKDDSGNFSQTKILGRIVCERVPFDPNKIASLTASQLKQLAGTYLKVNDNNFKIQIDPSSTGLTLTQLWDNKTISFTPRSEFFFLNDDGTFPLTFSVANGKVKQMQCFENDVWIKTDQ
;
A
#
# COMPACT_ATOMS: atom_id res chain seq x y z
N VAL A 1 -23.53 11.86 5.83
CA VAL A 1 -22.84 10.95 4.86
C VAL A 1 -23.11 9.46 5.19
N PRO A 2 -23.49 8.58 4.24
CA PRO A 2 -23.69 7.14 4.51
C PRO A 2 -22.41 6.42 4.97
N LEU A 3 -22.51 5.43 5.87
CA LEU A 3 -21.33 4.70 6.38
C LEU A 3 -20.56 3.98 5.26
N LYS A 4 -21.29 3.44 4.28
CA LYS A 4 -20.72 2.83 3.07
C LYS A 4 -19.70 3.71 2.33
N SER A 5 -19.82 5.03 2.40
CA SER A 5 -18.88 5.95 1.75
C SER A 5 -17.45 5.87 2.33
N PHE A 6 -17.32 5.43 3.58
CA PHE A 6 -16.05 5.33 4.31
C PHE A 6 -15.39 3.95 4.18
N GLN A 7 -16.14 2.94 3.77
CA GLN A 7 -15.66 1.55 3.75
C GLN A 7 -14.46 1.35 2.82
N GLY A 8 -13.59 0.42 3.16
CA GLY A 8 -12.44 0.05 2.34
C GLY A 8 -11.14 0.04 3.13
N TYR A 9 -10.03 -0.03 2.41
CA TYR A 9 -8.70 -0.19 2.98
C TYR A 9 -7.92 1.11 2.90
N TYR A 10 -7.25 1.48 3.98
CA TYR A 10 -6.47 2.71 4.09
C TYR A 10 -5.06 2.36 4.55
N GLN A 11 -4.08 2.73 3.74
CA GLN A 11 -2.67 2.42 3.92
C GLN A 11 -1.99 3.52 4.73
N LEU A 12 -1.24 3.13 5.76
CA LEU A 12 -0.43 4.05 6.55
C LEU A 12 0.80 4.54 5.76
N PRO A 13 1.45 5.63 6.19
CA PRO A 13 2.64 6.16 5.53
C PRO A 13 3.80 5.16 5.37
N ASN A 14 3.93 4.19 6.29
CA ASN A 14 4.94 3.13 6.21
C ASN A 14 4.69 2.08 5.12
N LYS A 15 3.57 2.20 4.39
CA LYS A 15 3.13 1.34 3.28
C LYS A 15 2.83 -0.12 3.60
N VAL A 16 3.21 -0.63 4.77
CA VAL A 16 3.01 -2.04 5.16
C VAL A 16 1.83 -2.24 6.10
N ALA A 17 1.37 -1.18 6.78
CA ALA A 17 0.23 -1.23 7.67
C ALA A 17 -1.04 -0.69 6.97
N PHE A 18 -2.16 -1.37 7.20
CA PHE A 18 -3.45 -1.06 6.58
C PHE A 18 -4.58 -1.12 7.61
N ILE A 19 -5.51 -0.19 7.54
CA ILE A 19 -6.76 -0.22 8.32
C ILE A 19 -7.90 -0.55 7.36
N ALA A 20 -8.71 -1.55 7.70
CA ALA A 20 -9.99 -1.80 7.03
C ALA A 20 -11.10 -1.06 7.76
N PHE A 21 -11.93 -0.33 7.03
CA PHE A 21 -13.19 0.21 7.54
C PHE A 21 -14.35 -0.58 6.96
N GLU A 22 -15.18 -1.13 7.83
CA GLU A 22 -16.28 -2.02 7.46
C GLU A 22 -17.54 -1.64 8.22
N GLU A 23 -18.67 -1.69 7.53
CA GLU A 23 -19.97 -1.51 8.17
C GLU A 23 -20.53 -2.86 8.60
N GLN A 24 -20.95 -2.95 9.85
CA GLN A 24 -21.62 -4.12 10.38
C GLN A 24 -22.67 -3.65 11.38
N ASP A 25 -23.89 -4.18 11.27
CA ASP A 25 -25.01 -3.85 12.18
C ASP A 25 -25.23 -2.33 12.33
N ASN A 26 -25.18 -1.60 11.20
CA ASN A 26 -25.31 -0.14 11.12
C ASN A 26 -24.26 0.64 11.94
N ASN A 27 -23.12 0.01 12.26
CA ASN A 27 -21.97 0.60 12.91
C ASN A 27 -20.75 0.52 11.99
N LEU A 28 -19.87 1.52 12.06
CA LEU A 28 -18.59 1.49 11.38
C LEU A 28 -17.55 0.87 12.32
N TYR A 29 -16.72 -0.03 11.79
CA TYR A 29 -15.60 -0.62 12.51
C TYR A 29 -14.29 -0.28 11.79
N ALA A 30 -13.24 -0.03 12.57
CA ALA A 30 -11.87 0.00 12.08
C ALA A 30 -11.15 -1.27 12.50
N THR A 31 -10.54 -1.99 11.57
CA THR A 31 -9.72 -3.17 11.85
C THR A 31 -8.28 -2.86 11.43
N GLN A 32 -7.35 -2.86 12.37
CA GLN A 32 -5.92 -2.82 12.05
C GLN A 32 -5.57 -4.16 11.40
N LEU A 33 -5.04 -4.18 10.19
CA LEU A 33 -4.70 -5.43 9.51
C LEU A 33 -3.30 -5.95 9.87
N TRP A 34 -2.59 -5.19 10.72
CA TRP A 34 -1.39 -5.61 11.42
C TRP A 34 -1.72 -5.92 12.89
N ASP A 35 -0.78 -6.52 13.62
CA ASP A 35 -0.89 -6.74 15.08
C ASP A 35 -2.20 -7.44 15.53
N GLN A 36 -2.32 -8.74 15.23
CA GLN A 36 -3.44 -9.61 15.67
C GLN A 36 -4.84 -9.19 15.20
N LYS A 37 -4.95 -8.30 14.22
CA LYS A 37 -6.23 -7.88 13.64
C LYS A 37 -7.19 -7.22 14.65
N LYS A 38 -6.66 -6.37 15.53
CA LYS A 38 -7.47 -5.60 16.49
C LYS A 38 -8.56 -4.80 15.78
N ARG A 39 -9.78 -4.86 16.33
CA ARG A 39 -10.99 -4.27 15.76
C ARG A 39 -11.67 -3.35 16.75
N TYR A 40 -12.04 -2.15 16.28
CA TYR A 40 -12.58 -1.06 17.06
C TYR A 40 -13.95 -0.67 16.52
N GLN A 41 -14.99 -0.68 17.35
CA GLN A 41 -16.27 -0.05 16.99
C GLN A 41 -16.09 1.46 17.01
N LEU A 42 -16.60 2.16 16.00
CA LEU A 42 -16.52 3.61 15.91
C LEU A 42 -17.87 4.26 16.22
N VAL A 43 -17.81 5.32 17.03
CA VAL A 43 -18.94 6.21 17.33
C VAL A 43 -18.82 7.43 16.45
N ARG A 44 -19.87 7.72 15.69
CA ARG A 44 -19.94 8.91 14.84
C ARG A 44 -20.09 10.17 15.68
N LYS A 45 -19.26 11.17 15.44
CA LYS A 45 -19.33 12.50 16.10
C LYS A 45 -20.02 13.52 15.20
N ASP A 46 -19.71 13.51 13.91
CA ASP A 46 -20.37 14.33 12.90
C ASP A 46 -20.33 13.66 11.52
N ASP A 47 -20.49 14.43 10.43
CA ASP A 47 -20.52 13.89 9.08
C ASP A 47 -19.24 13.16 8.66
N THR A 48 -18.06 13.57 9.12
CA THR A 48 -16.75 13.03 8.73
C THR A 48 -15.88 12.57 9.89
N HIS A 49 -16.27 12.88 11.13
CA HIS A 49 -15.52 12.53 12.33
C HIS A 49 -16.15 11.36 13.08
N PHE A 50 -15.28 10.46 13.52
CA PHE A 50 -15.58 9.29 14.31
C PHE A 50 -14.56 9.15 15.44
N GLU A 51 -14.92 8.36 16.44
CA GLU A 51 -14.03 8.03 17.54
C GLU A 51 -14.19 6.55 17.90
N SER A 52 -13.09 5.85 18.21
CA SER A 52 -13.19 4.48 18.72
C SER A 52 -13.91 4.48 20.07
N LYS A 53 -14.91 3.60 20.23
CA LYS A 53 -15.84 3.59 21.36
C LYS A 53 -15.17 3.49 22.73
N ASN A 54 -14.10 2.70 22.86
CA ASN A 54 -13.47 2.45 24.16
C ASN A 54 -12.13 3.17 24.32
N GLU A 55 -11.41 3.40 23.23
CA GLU A 55 -10.02 3.88 23.24
C GLU A 55 -9.91 5.41 23.01
N GLY A 56 -10.98 6.06 22.55
CA GLY A 56 -10.98 7.50 22.29
C GLY A 56 -10.10 7.93 21.11
N TYR A 57 -9.69 7.02 20.23
CA TYR A 57 -8.93 7.36 19.03
C TYR A 57 -9.82 8.12 18.06
N ALA A 58 -9.40 9.34 17.68
CA ALA A 58 -10.09 10.15 16.70
C ALA A 58 -9.77 9.68 15.26
N ILE A 59 -10.81 9.61 14.42
CA ILE A 59 -10.75 9.31 12.99
C ILE A 59 -11.49 10.44 12.24
N GLU A 60 -10.83 11.06 11.29
CA GLU A 60 -11.42 12.03 10.35
C GLU A 60 -11.33 11.45 8.94
N PHE A 61 -12.41 11.48 8.16
CA PHE A 61 -12.40 11.11 6.74
C PHE A 61 -12.28 12.36 5.87
N LEU A 62 -11.31 12.33 4.95
CA LEU A 62 -10.93 13.46 4.11
C LEU A 62 -11.29 13.17 2.66
N LYS A 63 -11.76 14.21 1.96
CA LYS A 63 -12.08 14.15 0.53
C LYS A 63 -10.91 14.64 -0.31
N ASP A 64 -10.77 14.08 -1.50
CA ASP A 64 -9.95 14.65 -2.57
C ASP A 64 -10.64 15.86 -3.23
N ASP A 65 -9.96 16.49 -4.19
CA ASP A 65 -10.46 17.62 -4.98
C ASP A 65 -11.71 17.27 -5.82
N SER A 66 -11.96 15.97 -6.04
CA SER A 66 -13.16 15.47 -6.73
C SER A 66 -14.32 15.20 -5.76
N GLY A 67 -14.14 15.45 -4.45
CA GLY A 67 -15.14 15.26 -3.42
C GLY A 67 -15.30 13.82 -2.93
N ASN A 68 -14.43 12.89 -3.34
CA ASN A 68 -14.46 11.49 -2.91
C ASN A 68 -13.63 11.30 -1.65
N PHE A 69 -14.12 10.50 -0.69
CA PHE A 69 -13.31 10.11 0.47
C PHE A 69 -12.15 9.22 0.04
N SER A 70 -10.97 9.82 0.00
CA SER A 70 -9.71 9.23 -0.47
C SER A 70 -8.71 9.04 0.66
N GLN A 71 -8.93 9.66 1.81
CA GLN A 71 -7.99 9.67 2.92
C GLN A 71 -8.71 9.55 4.26
N THR A 72 -7.96 9.13 5.28
CA THR A 72 -8.38 9.27 6.67
C THR A 72 -7.23 9.79 7.52
N LYS A 73 -7.53 10.65 8.49
CA LYS A 73 -6.59 11.14 9.48
C LYS A 73 -6.90 10.52 10.84
N ILE A 74 -5.93 9.76 11.36
CA ILE A 74 -6.02 9.04 12.64
C ILE A 74 -5.26 9.84 13.70
N LEU A 75 -5.86 10.00 14.88
CA LEU A 75 -5.32 10.76 16.01
C LEU A 75 -4.89 12.20 15.64
N GLY A 76 -5.59 12.80 14.68
CA GLY A 76 -5.31 14.16 14.19
C GLY A 76 -3.94 14.34 13.52
N ARG A 77 -3.19 13.26 13.24
CA ARG A 77 -1.79 13.36 12.77
C ARG A 77 -1.40 12.36 11.68
N ILE A 78 -1.92 11.13 11.73
CA ILE A 78 -1.50 10.08 10.79
C ILE A 78 -2.47 10.09 9.61
N VAL A 79 -2.01 10.53 8.45
CA VAL A 79 -2.80 10.47 7.22
C VAL A 79 -2.59 9.11 6.55
N CYS A 80 -3.68 8.41 6.29
CA CYS A 80 -3.72 7.15 5.58
C CYS A 80 -4.43 7.33 4.24
N GLU A 81 -3.87 6.75 3.19
CA GLU A 81 -4.40 6.81 1.82
C GLU A 81 -5.33 5.64 1.56
N ARG A 82 -6.52 5.88 1.01
CA ARG A 82 -7.43 4.82 0.58
C ARG A 82 -6.84 4.08 -0.61
N VAL A 83 -6.81 2.75 -0.55
CA VAL A 83 -6.31 1.91 -1.63
C VAL A 83 -7.45 1.12 -2.28
N PRO A 84 -7.41 0.88 -3.61
CA PRO A 84 -8.48 0.21 -4.34
C PRO A 84 -8.41 -1.33 -4.26
N PHE A 85 -7.55 -1.89 -3.42
CA PHE A 85 -7.29 -3.32 -3.33
C PHE A 85 -7.40 -3.83 -1.89
N ASP A 86 -7.64 -5.13 -1.74
CA ASP A 86 -7.60 -5.83 -0.45
C ASP A 86 -6.16 -6.25 -0.13
N PRO A 87 -5.50 -5.69 0.90
CA PRO A 87 -4.12 -5.98 1.22
C PRO A 87 -3.89 -7.41 1.74
N ASN A 88 -4.95 -8.16 2.08
CA ASN A 88 -4.85 -9.57 2.47
C ASN A 88 -4.91 -10.53 1.26
N LYS A 89 -5.22 -10.03 0.06
CA LYS A 89 -5.35 -10.85 -1.15
C LYS A 89 -4.17 -10.65 -2.06
N ILE A 90 -3.62 -11.75 -2.55
CA ILE A 90 -2.66 -11.72 -3.65
C ILE A 90 -3.44 -11.44 -4.93
N ALA A 91 -3.06 -10.37 -5.63
CA ALA A 91 -3.66 -10.03 -6.92
C ALA A 91 -3.16 -11.00 -8.01
N SER A 92 -4.00 -11.27 -9.00
CA SER A 92 -3.58 -12.04 -10.18
C SER A 92 -3.10 -11.08 -11.25
N LEU A 93 -1.80 -11.07 -11.55
CA LEU A 93 -1.22 -10.29 -12.65
C LEU A 93 -0.93 -11.18 -13.85
N THR A 94 -1.12 -10.63 -15.05
CA THR A 94 -0.73 -11.33 -16.28
C THR A 94 0.79 -11.33 -16.45
N ALA A 95 1.31 -12.28 -17.23
CA ALA A 95 2.73 -12.31 -17.58
C ALA A 95 3.20 -11.00 -18.25
N SER A 96 2.33 -10.36 -19.03
CA SER A 96 2.62 -9.07 -19.67
C SER A 96 2.78 -7.94 -18.64
N GLN A 97 1.89 -7.86 -17.65
CA GLN A 97 1.99 -6.89 -16.56
C GLN A 97 3.28 -7.08 -15.75
N LEU A 98 3.61 -8.32 -15.37
CA LEU A 98 4.85 -8.60 -14.64
C LEU A 98 6.09 -8.26 -15.47
N LYS A 99 6.09 -8.60 -16.76
CA LYS A 99 7.20 -8.31 -17.68
C LYS A 99 7.45 -6.81 -17.84
N GLN A 100 6.42 -5.98 -17.77
CA GLN A 100 6.58 -4.53 -17.83
C GLN A 100 7.36 -3.97 -16.63
N LEU A 101 7.27 -4.62 -15.47
CA LEU A 101 8.00 -4.25 -14.24
C LEU A 101 9.44 -4.76 -14.24
N ALA A 102 9.74 -5.83 -14.98
CA ALA A 102 11.05 -6.44 -15.04
C ALA A 102 12.14 -5.52 -15.60
N GLY A 103 13.37 -5.69 -15.13
CA GLY A 103 14.56 -4.96 -15.60
C GLY A 103 15.53 -4.60 -14.48
N THR A 104 16.60 -3.90 -14.85
CA THR A 104 17.58 -3.38 -13.91
C THR A 104 17.20 -1.97 -13.43
N TYR A 105 17.33 -1.74 -12.13
CA TYR A 105 17.05 -0.47 -11.48
C TYR A 105 18.31 0.02 -10.73
N LEU A 106 18.65 1.29 -10.90
CA LEU A 106 19.80 1.94 -10.26
C LEU A 106 19.33 2.84 -9.13
N LYS A 107 20.01 2.79 -7.98
CA LYS A 107 19.69 3.70 -6.88
C LYS A 107 19.97 5.15 -7.29
N VAL A 108 19.02 6.04 -7.03
CA VAL A 108 19.23 7.48 -7.22
C VAL A 108 20.38 7.93 -6.32
N ASN A 109 21.31 8.70 -6.87
CA ASN A 109 22.52 9.22 -6.22
C ASN A 109 23.61 8.19 -5.87
N ASP A 110 23.45 6.90 -6.19
CA ASP A 110 24.50 5.89 -6.05
C ASP A 110 24.34 4.72 -7.03
N ASN A 111 24.90 4.89 -8.24
CA ASN A 111 24.77 3.90 -9.31
C ASN A 111 25.58 2.60 -9.07
N ASN A 112 26.33 2.50 -7.97
CA ASN A 112 26.98 1.24 -7.57
C ASN A 112 25.95 0.20 -7.12
N PHE A 113 24.83 0.66 -6.56
CA PHE A 113 23.73 -0.20 -6.16
C PHE A 113 22.78 -0.44 -7.31
N LYS A 114 22.65 -1.72 -7.67
CA LYS A 114 21.77 -2.19 -8.75
C LYS A 114 20.88 -3.29 -8.25
N ILE A 115 19.62 -3.21 -8.65
CA ILE A 115 18.62 -4.23 -8.38
C ILE A 115 18.14 -4.80 -9.72
N GLN A 116 18.10 -6.11 -9.82
CA GLN A 116 17.42 -6.81 -10.89
C GLN A 116 16.02 -7.21 -10.42
N ILE A 117 15.00 -6.88 -11.21
CA ILE A 117 13.62 -7.34 -11.01
C ILE A 117 13.27 -8.33 -12.12
N ASP A 118 12.90 -9.55 -11.73
CA ASP A 118 12.50 -10.61 -12.65
C ASP A 118 11.10 -11.14 -12.31
N PRO A 119 10.26 -11.47 -13.32
CA PRO A 119 9.00 -12.16 -13.08
C PRO A 119 9.22 -13.55 -12.49
N SER A 120 8.37 -13.94 -11.55
CA SER A 120 8.29 -15.29 -11.00
C SER A 120 6.91 -15.90 -11.25
N SER A 121 6.70 -17.15 -10.84
CA SER A 121 5.39 -17.81 -10.95
C SER A 121 4.32 -17.18 -10.06
N THR A 122 4.71 -16.47 -8.99
CA THR A 122 3.80 -15.91 -7.99
C THR A 122 3.84 -14.37 -7.92
N GLY A 123 4.73 -13.73 -8.68
CA GLY A 123 4.89 -12.28 -8.69
C GLY A 123 6.24 -11.86 -9.24
N LEU A 124 7.05 -11.24 -8.39
CA LEU A 124 8.37 -10.72 -8.75
C LEU A 124 9.45 -11.25 -7.81
N THR A 125 10.67 -11.29 -8.34
CA THR A 125 11.89 -11.54 -7.60
C THR A 125 12.77 -10.30 -7.69
N LEU A 126 13.25 -9.81 -6.55
CA LEU A 126 14.23 -8.75 -6.45
C LEU A 126 15.59 -9.35 -6.10
N THR A 127 16.59 -9.11 -6.94
CA THR A 127 17.98 -9.52 -6.68
C THR A 127 18.89 -8.31 -6.53
N GLN A 128 19.55 -8.21 -5.38
CA GLN A 128 20.58 -7.21 -5.09
C GLN A 128 21.88 -7.62 -5.80
N LEU A 129 22.36 -6.84 -6.77
CA LEU A 129 23.51 -7.26 -7.59
C LEU A 129 24.88 -7.09 -6.91
N TRP A 130 24.92 -6.50 -5.72
CA TRP A 130 26.15 -6.32 -4.95
C TRP A 130 26.48 -7.50 -4.02
N ASP A 131 25.46 -8.24 -3.55
CA ASP A 131 25.62 -9.38 -2.64
C ASP A 131 24.83 -10.64 -3.07
N ASN A 132 24.10 -10.55 -4.20
CA ASN A 132 23.22 -11.60 -4.73
C ASN A 132 22.08 -12.00 -3.79
N LYS A 133 21.72 -11.16 -2.82
CA LYS A 133 20.56 -11.43 -1.96
C LYS A 133 19.28 -11.28 -2.77
N THR A 134 18.42 -12.29 -2.65
CA THR A 134 17.15 -12.35 -3.34
C THR A 134 15.97 -12.23 -2.37
N ILE A 135 14.93 -11.51 -2.77
CA ILE A 135 13.68 -11.34 -2.02
C ILE A 135 12.50 -11.57 -2.99
N SER A 136 11.58 -12.45 -2.60
CA SER A 136 10.35 -12.71 -3.34
C SER A 136 9.25 -11.73 -2.96
N PHE A 137 8.44 -11.33 -3.93
CA PHE A 137 7.34 -10.39 -3.78
C PHE A 137 6.07 -10.91 -4.45
N THR A 138 4.94 -10.76 -3.76
CA THR A 138 3.60 -11.04 -4.27
C THR A 138 2.79 -9.74 -4.44
N PRO A 139 2.02 -9.60 -5.53
CA PRO A 139 1.27 -8.37 -5.79
C PRO A 139 0.08 -8.22 -4.85
N ARG A 140 -0.24 -6.98 -4.47
CA ARG A 140 -1.58 -6.58 -3.98
C ARG A 140 -2.31 -5.71 -5.00
N SER A 141 -1.56 -5.06 -5.90
CA SER A 141 -2.06 -4.41 -7.11
C SER A 141 -1.02 -4.54 -8.23
N GLU A 142 -1.30 -3.95 -9.39
CA GLU A 142 -0.37 -3.94 -10.53
C GLU A 142 0.99 -3.29 -10.19
N PHE A 143 1.01 -2.31 -9.29
CA PHE A 143 2.21 -1.52 -8.98
C PHE A 143 2.61 -1.54 -7.51
N PHE A 144 1.95 -2.36 -6.68
CA PHE A 144 2.26 -2.47 -5.26
C PHE A 144 2.36 -3.94 -4.85
N PHE A 145 3.51 -4.30 -4.29
CA PHE A 145 3.85 -5.65 -3.91
C PHE A 145 4.34 -5.67 -2.46
N LEU A 146 4.17 -6.81 -1.82
CA LEU A 146 4.73 -7.10 -0.50
C LEU A 146 5.54 -8.39 -0.57
N ASN A 147 6.61 -8.48 0.20
CA ASN A 147 7.28 -9.76 0.43
C ASN A 147 6.40 -10.72 1.25
N ASP A 148 6.85 -11.96 1.41
CA ASP A 148 6.05 -13.03 2.00
C ASP A 148 5.59 -12.76 3.44
N ASP A 149 6.41 -12.07 4.25
CA ASP A 149 6.05 -11.69 5.63
C ASP A 149 5.27 -10.37 5.72
N GLY A 150 5.08 -9.66 4.60
CA GLY A 150 4.32 -8.41 4.54
C GLY A 150 5.04 -7.19 5.12
N THR A 151 6.33 -7.29 5.46
CA THR A 151 7.11 -6.22 6.10
C THR A 151 7.90 -5.35 5.13
N PHE A 152 8.03 -5.79 3.88
CA PHE A 152 8.78 -5.10 2.84
C PHE A 152 7.83 -4.70 1.69
N PRO A 153 7.56 -3.40 1.49
CA PRO A 153 6.84 -2.90 0.33
C PRO A 153 7.75 -2.67 -0.88
N LEU A 154 7.25 -3.04 -2.06
CA LEU A 154 7.86 -2.74 -3.35
C LEU A 154 6.83 -2.03 -4.21
N THR A 155 7.09 -0.76 -4.52
CA THR A 155 6.14 0.11 -5.25
C THR A 155 6.75 0.57 -6.56
N PHE A 156 5.98 0.52 -7.64
CA PHE A 156 6.38 1.02 -8.95
C PHE A 156 5.64 2.30 -9.29
N SER A 157 6.30 3.21 -10.01
CA SER A 157 5.67 4.41 -10.55
C SER A 157 5.77 4.43 -12.07
N VAL A 158 4.63 4.76 -12.69
CA VAL A 158 4.47 4.82 -14.14
C VAL A 158 4.38 6.28 -14.57
N ALA A 159 5.16 6.64 -15.58
CA ALA A 159 5.07 7.91 -16.27
C ALA A 159 4.95 7.65 -17.77
N ASN A 160 3.98 8.29 -18.43
CA ASN A 160 3.70 8.13 -19.85
C ASN A 160 3.53 6.65 -20.27
N GLY A 161 2.82 5.87 -19.46
CA GLY A 161 2.57 4.44 -19.70
C GLY A 161 3.79 3.52 -19.53
N LYS A 162 4.95 4.05 -19.11
CA LYS A 162 6.17 3.26 -18.86
C LYS A 162 6.53 3.29 -17.38
N VAL A 163 6.95 2.14 -16.86
CA VAL A 163 7.54 2.05 -15.52
C VAL A 163 8.87 2.78 -15.56
N LYS A 164 9.03 3.80 -14.71
CA LYS A 164 10.25 4.61 -14.66
C LYS A 164 10.97 4.50 -13.35
N GLN A 165 10.23 4.27 -12.27
CA GLN A 165 10.80 4.23 -10.94
C GLN A 165 10.23 3.08 -10.12
N MET A 166 11.02 2.68 -9.16
CA MET A 166 10.69 1.72 -8.13
C MET A 166 11.11 2.31 -6.78
N GLN A 167 10.31 2.10 -5.75
CA GLN A 167 10.62 2.42 -4.36
C GLN A 167 10.63 1.15 -3.53
N CYS A 168 11.73 0.93 -2.81
CA CYS A 168 11.96 -0.19 -1.91
C CYS A 168 13.06 0.22 -0.90
N PHE A 169 13.28 -0.54 0.17
CA PHE A 169 14.13 -0.12 1.30
C PHE A 169 13.68 1.23 1.87
N GLU A 170 12.48 1.23 2.46
CA GLU A 170 11.80 2.43 2.94
C GLU A 170 11.43 3.38 1.80
N ASN A 171 12.21 4.45 1.61
CA ASN A 171 11.94 5.51 0.63
C ASN A 171 13.04 5.63 -0.43
N ASP A 172 13.98 4.67 -0.51
CA ASP A 172 14.99 4.70 -1.57
C ASP A 172 14.30 4.64 -2.94
N VAL A 173 14.69 5.56 -3.81
CA VAL A 173 14.17 5.65 -5.19
C VAL A 173 15.18 5.01 -6.13
N TRP A 174 14.68 4.18 -7.03
CA TRP A 174 15.46 3.45 -8.01
C TRP A 174 14.92 3.72 -9.40
N ILE A 175 15.79 4.12 -10.33
CA ILE A 175 15.43 4.44 -11.70
C ILE A 175 15.61 3.22 -12.57
N LYS A 176 14.57 2.86 -13.32
CA LYS A 176 14.67 1.80 -14.32
C LYS A 176 15.63 2.22 -15.42
N THR A 177 16.62 1.40 -15.71
CA THR A 177 17.48 1.64 -16.87
C THR A 177 16.72 1.29 -18.14
N ASP A 178 16.70 2.21 -19.10
CA ASP A 178 16.30 1.88 -20.46
C ASP A 178 17.44 0.99 -21.03
N GLN A 179 17.30 -0.34 -20.91
CA GLN A 179 18.06 -1.29 -21.73
C GLN A 179 17.34 -1.48 -23.07
#